data_AF-A0AAD9X497-F1
#
_entry.id   AF-A0AAD9X497-F1
#
_cell.length_a   1.000
_cell.length_b   1.000
_cell.length_c   1.000
_cell.angle_alpha   90.00
_cell.angle_beta   90.00
_cell.angle_gamma   90.00
#
_symmetry.space_group_name_H-M   'P 1'
#
loop_
_entity.id
_entity.type
_entity.pdbx_description
1 polymer ?
#
loop_
_entity_poly.entity_id
_entity_poly.type
_entity_poly.pdbx_seq_one_letter_code
_entity_poly.pdbx_strand_id
1 'polypeptide(L)'
;MCVSRKVCHLRAVSLARILGVNLVECHGRYLWLPKFVGMNKKQLFSFISDRFWNKIKGWQSKLFSVGGKEILLKDVLQSIPTYAMSLFKLPIGIINDLHRLSMRFWWESTEEYKKIHLCARKSLCSRKDL
;
A
#
# COMPACT_ATOMS: atom_id res chain seq x y z
N MET A 1 25.91 6.30 7.38
CA MET A 1 25.34 7.60 7.00
C MET A 1 24.71 7.49 5.64
N CYS A 2 23.56 8.14 5.48
CA CYS A 2 22.79 8.14 4.26
C CYS A 2 22.96 9.45 3.49
N VAL A 3 23.36 9.40 2.23
CA VAL A 3 23.69 10.61 1.45
C VAL A 3 22.78 10.73 0.23
N SER A 4 22.31 11.95 -0.04
CA SER A 4 21.49 12.26 -1.21
C SER A 4 22.23 11.96 -2.52
N ARG A 5 21.51 11.44 -3.52
CA ARG A 5 22.07 11.10 -4.86
C ARG A 5 22.71 12.28 -5.60
N LYS A 6 22.47 13.52 -5.16
CA LYS A 6 23.08 14.74 -5.71
C LYS A 6 24.49 15.02 -5.18
N VAL A 7 24.95 14.29 -4.17
CA VAL A 7 26.29 14.49 -3.58
C VAL A 7 27.29 13.56 -4.26
N CYS A 8 28.43 14.12 -4.68
CA CYS A 8 29.55 13.36 -5.22
C CYS A 8 30.05 12.33 -4.20
N HIS A 9 30.35 11.10 -4.67
CA HIS A 9 30.81 10.00 -3.83
C HIS A 9 32.03 10.35 -2.98
N LEU A 10 32.98 11.12 -3.54
CA LEU A 10 34.18 11.56 -2.81
C LEU A 10 33.83 12.41 -1.58
N ARG A 11 32.85 13.32 -1.69
CA ARG A 11 32.38 14.13 -0.56
C ARG A 11 31.64 13.30 0.48
N ALA A 12 30.89 12.29 0.05
CA ALA A 12 30.18 11.37 0.95
C ALA A 12 31.15 10.55 1.81
N VAL A 13 32.23 10.04 1.20
CA VAL A 13 33.30 9.31 1.92
C VAL A 13 34.04 10.21 2.90
N SER A 14 34.38 11.44 2.50
CA SER A 14 35.03 12.41 3.40
C SER A 14 34.16 12.72 4.63
N LEU A 15 32.85 12.94 4.43
CA LEU A 15 31.91 13.17 5.53
C LEU A 15 31.76 11.95 6.44
N ALA A 16 31.66 10.74 5.86
CA ALA A 16 31.60 9.50 6.62
C ALA A 16 32.85 9.30 7.50
N ARG A 17 34.03 9.65 6.98
CA ARG A 17 35.30 9.59 7.72
C ARG A 17 35.36 10.60 8.87
N ILE A 18 34.92 11.84 8.63
CA ILE A 18 34.89 12.89 9.66
C ILE A 18 33.93 12.52 10.79
N LEU A 19 32.77 11.96 10.44
CA LEU A 19 31.74 11.60 11.40
C LEU A 19 31.99 10.23 12.07
N GLY A 20 32.96 9.44 11.60
CA GLY A 20 33.24 8.10 12.11
C GLY A 20 32.11 7.09 11.87
N VAL A 21 31.27 7.29 10.84
CA VAL A 21 30.10 6.44 10.57
C VAL A 21 30.25 5.74 9.22
N ASN A 22 29.98 4.44 9.17
CA ASN A 22 29.99 3.67 7.91
C ASN A 22 29.00 4.25 6.88
N LEU A 23 29.45 4.42 5.64
CA LEU A 23 28.60 4.82 4.52
C LEU A 23 27.68 3.64 4.18
N VAL A 24 26.37 3.86 4.20
CA VAL A 24 25.38 2.82 3.89
C VAL A 24 24.52 3.32 2.74
N GLU A 25 24.36 2.52 1.70
CA GLU A 25 23.41 2.82 0.63
C GLU A 25 22.00 2.94 1.22
N CYS A 26 21.32 4.06 0.93
CA CYS A 26 20.06 4.44 1.55
C CYS A 26 18.86 3.67 1.03
N HIS A 27 18.89 2.35 1.14
CA HIS A 27 17.86 1.47 0.62
C HIS A 27 17.36 0.49 1.69
N GLY A 28 17.39 0.90 2.97
CA GLY A 28 16.77 0.15 4.05
C GLY A 28 15.24 0.34 4.09
N ARG A 29 14.48 -0.77 4.04
CA ARG A 29 13.07 -0.78 4.44
C ARG A 29 12.98 -0.92 5.96
N TYR A 30 12.19 -0.08 6.62
CA TYR A 30 11.81 -0.24 8.02
C TYR A 30 10.34 -0.52 8.10
N LEU A 31 9.95 -1.66 8.71
CA LEU A 31 8.56 -2.09 8.75
C LEU A 31 7.90 -1.92 7.37
N TRP A 32 8.61 -2.37 6.32
CA TRP A 32 8.16 -2.39 4.92
C TRP A 32 8.09 -1.04 4.22
N LEU A 33 8.20 0.04 4.98
CA LEU A 33 8.22 1.39 4.44
C LEU A 33 9.67 1.81 4.20
N PRO A 34 9.95 2.43 3.05
CA PRO A 34 11.27 2.96 2.78
C PRO A 34 11.58 4.10 3.74
N LYS A 35 12.73 4.02 4.41
CA LYS A 35 13.22 5.02 5.37
C LYS A 35 13.43 6.40 4.74
N PHE A 36 13.57 6.46 3.42
CA PHE A 36 13.79 7.68 2.66
C PHE A 36 12.75 7.83 1.54
N VAL A 37 11.94 8.88 1.60
CA VAL A 37 10.96 9.21 0.58
C VAL A 37 11.67 10.02 -0.52
N GLY A 38 12.13 9.33 -1.56
CA GLY A 38 12.67 9.97 -2.77
C GLY A 38 11.59 10.64 -3.63
N MET A 39 11.99 11.15 -4.81
CA MET A 39 11.10 11.89 -5.72
C MET A 39 9.96 11.02 -6.30
N ASN A 40 10.16 9.70 -6.44
CA ASN A 40 9.15 8.77 -6.98
C ASN A 40 8.23 8.19 -5.90
N LYS A 41 7.36 9.03 -5.33
CA LYS A 41 6.37 8.63 -4.32
C LYS A 41 5.43 7.50 -4.80
N LYS A 42 5.09 7.43 -6.09
CA LYS A 42 4.23 6.36 -6.62
C LYS A 42 4.87 4.97 -6.57
N GLN A 43 6.10 4.83 -7.09
CA GLN A 43 6.86 3.57 -6.99
C GLN A 43 7.19 3.23 -5.54
N LEU A 44 7.41 4.26 -4.72
CA LEU A 44 7.66 4.09 -3.31
C LEU A 44 6.49 3.45 -2.57
N PHE A 45 5.25 3.68 -2.99
CA PHE A 45 4.06 3.16 -2.32
C PHE A 45 3.34 2.06 -3.10
N SER A 46 3.81 1.68 -4.29
CA SER A 46 3.21 0.57 -5.07
C SER A 46 3.27 -0.76 -4.33
N PHE A 47 4.30 -0.98 -3.51
CA PHE A 47 4.42 -2.17 -2.66
C PHE A 47 3.24 -2.33 -1.68
N ILE A 48 2.57 -1.23 -1.31
CA ILE A 48 1.40 -1.26 -0.42
C ILE A 48 0.23 -1.93 -1.16
N SER A 49 0.00 -1.54 -2.42
CA SER A 49 -1.02 -2.15 -3.27
C SER A 49 -0.73 -3.63 -3.53
N ASP A 50 0.53 -3.98 -3.80
CA ASP A 50 0.92 -5.39 -4.01
C ASP A 50 0.71 -6.24 -2.75
N ARG A 51 1.03 -5.70 -1.58
CA ARG A 51 0.79 -6.38 -0.30
C ARG A 51 -0.69 -6.55 -0.02
N PHE A 52 -1.48 -5.51 -0.25
CA PHE A 52 -2.91 -5.56 -0.10
C PHE A 52 -3.49 -6.67 -0.98
N TRP A 53 -3.04 -6.74 -2.23
CA TRP A 53 -3.43 -7.81 -3.15
C TRP A 53 -2.98 -9.19 -2.68
N ASN A 54 -1.73 -9.35 -2.24
CA ASN A 54 -1.22 -10.64 -1.75
C ASN A 54 -1.95 -11.12 -0.50
N LYS A 55 -2.31 -10.21 0.41
CA LYS A 55 -3.13 -10.52 1.58
C LYS A 55 -4.48 -11.06 1.11
N ILE A 56 -5.20 -10.30 0.28
CA ILE A 56 -6.56 -10.63 -0.15
C ILE A 56 -6.61 -11.87 -1.04
N LYS A 57 -5.66 -12.02 -1.97
CA LYS A 57 -5.53 -13.18 -2.87
C LYS A 57 -5.27 -14.48 -2.09
N GLY A 58 -4.59 -14.41 -0.95
CA GLY A 58 -4.38 -15.57 -0.07
C GLY A 58 -5.67 -16.12 0.53
N TRP A 59 -6.71 -15.29 0.64
CA TRP A 59 -8.04 -15.71 1.07
C TRP A 59 -8.84 -16.12 -0.15
N GLN A 60 -9.18 -17.40 -0.27
CA GLN A 60 -10.01 -17.89 -1.37
C GLN A 60 -11.36 -17.17 -1.32
N SER A 61 -11.62 -16.29 -2.28
CA SER A 61 -12.88 -15.54 -2.38
C SER A 61 -14.09 -16.46 -2.51
N LYS A 62 -13.92 -17.72 -2.92
CA LYS A 62 -15.01 -18.71 -3.02
C LYS A 62 -15.40 -19.34 -1.67
N LEU A 63 -14.57 -19.27 -0.64
CA LEU A 63 -14.84 -19.90 0.68
C LEU A 63 -15.66 -19.02 1.64
N PHE A 64 -15.74 -17.71 1.39
CA PHE A 64 -16.39 -16.78 2.31
C PHE A 64 -17.81 -16.42 1.84
N SER A 65 -18.75 -16.40 2.80
CA SER A 65 -20.07 -15.80 2.61
C SER A 65 -19.94 -14.32 2.23
N VAL A 66 -20.98 -13.74 1.64
CA VAL A 66 -21.00 -12.32 1.23
C VAL A 66 -20.66 -11.39 2.42
N GLY A 67 -21.20 -11.69 3.60
CA GLY A 67 -20.88 -10.95 4.83
C GLY A 67 -19.43 -11.16 5.30
N GLY A 68 -18.90 -12.39 5.19
CA GLY A 68 -17.50 -12.68 5.52
C GLY A 68 -16.51 -11.92 4.63
N LYS A 69 -16.82 -11.78 3.34
CA LYS A 69 -16.04 -10.97 2.40
C LYS A 69 -16.03 -9.49 2.76
N GLU A 70 -17.18 -8.95 3.16
CA GLU A 70 -17.30 -7.54 3.54
C GLU A 70 -16.42 -7.25 4.76
N ILE A 71 -16.48 -8.11 5.78
CA ILE A 71 -15.71 -7.98 7.00
C ILE A 71 -14.21 -8.09 6.71
N LEU A 72 -13.79 -9.12 5.96
CA LEU A 72 -12.39 -9.31 5.58
C LEU A 72 -11.84 -8.11 4.81
N LEU A 73 -12.61 -7.63 3.83
CA LEU A 73 -12.20 -6.51 3.00
C LEU A 73 -12.05 -5.24 3.84
N LYS A 74 -12.99 -4.98 4.76
CA LYS A 74 -12.93 -3.84 5.69
C LYS A 74 -11.73 -3.91 6.63
N ASP A 75 -11.47 -5.06 7.22
CA ASP A 75 -10.35 -5.25 8.14
C ASP A 75 -8.98 -5.04 7.44
N VAL A 76 -8.81 -5.60 6.24
CA VAL A 76 -7.57 -5.44 5.47
C VAL A 76 -7.43 -4.01 4.92
N LEU A 77 -8.52 -3.40 4.45
CA LEU A 77 -8.55 -1.98 4.02
C LEU A 77 -8.34 -0.99 5.15
N GLN A 78 -8.62 -1.36 6.40
CA GLN A 78 -8.39 -0.48 7.54
C GLN A 78 -6.97 -0.65 8.06
N SER A 79 -6.51 -1.87 8.25
CA SER A 79 -5.20 -2.14 8.88
C SER A 79 -4.00 -1.62 8.07
N ILE A 80 -3.96 -1.85 6.75
CA ILE A 80 -2.81 -1.50 5.92
C ILE A 80 -2.69 0.03 5.70
N PRO A 81 -3.75 0.73 5.25
CA PRO A 81 -3.71 2.17 5.02
C PRO A 81 -3.59 2.97 6.32
N THR A 82 -4.26 2.59 7.41
CA THR A 82 -4.14 3.31 8.69
C THR A 82 -2.70 3.32 9.19
N TYR A 83 -2.00 2.18 9.11
CA TYR A 83 -0.58 2.12 9.45
C TYR A 83 0.28 3.00 8.52
N ALA A 84 0.10 2.87 7.20
CA ALA A 84 0.87 3.67 6.25
C ALA A 84 0.61 5.18 6.38
N MET A 85 -0.62 5.59 6.65
CA MET A 85 -1.02 7.00 6.82
C MET A 85 -0.51 7.62 8.12
N SER A 86 -0.30 6.81 9.17
CA SER A 86 0.31 7.29 10.42
C SER A 86 1.77 7.73 10.22
N LEU A 87 2.46 7.16 9.23
CA LEU A 87 3.87 7.43 8.95
C LEU A 87 4.07 8.37 7.77
N PHE A 88 3.19 8.33 6.75
CA PHE A 88 3.32 9.13 5.54
C PHE A 88 1.98 9.56 4.96
N LYS A 89 1.93 10.77 4.38
CA LYS A 89 0.77 11.20 3.58
C LYS A 89 0.73 10.42 2.25
N LEU A 90 -0.23 9.50 2.14
CA LEU A 90 -0.41 8.69 0.94
C LEU A 90 -0.89 9.54 -0.26
N PRO A 91 -0.35 9.32 -1.48
CA PRO A 91 -0.89 9.93 -2.69
C PRO A 91 -2.28 9.38 -3.01
N ILE A 92 -3.16 10.24 -3.49
CA ILE A 92 -4.53 9.88 -3.92
C ILE A 92 -4.53 8.73 -4.96
N GLY A 93 -3.50 8.66 -5.81
CA GLY A 93 -3.34 7.57 -6.78
C GLY A 93 -3.29 6.18 -6.12
N ILE A 94 -2.57 6.04 -5.01
CA ILE A 94 -2.43 4.76 -4.30
C ILE A 94 -3.74 4.36 -3.63
N ILE A 95 -4.45 5.34 -3.06
CA ILE A 95 -5.77 5.11 -2.47
C ILE A 95 -6.77 4.62 -3.53
N ASN A 96 -6.74 5.24 -4.72
CA ASN A 96 -7.57 4.81 -5.85
C ASN A 96 -7.21 3.39 -6.33
N ASP A 97 -5.93 3.01 -6.32
CA ASP A 97 -5.49 1.68 -6.70
C ASP A 97 -5.93 0.61 -5.68
N LEU A 98 -5.83 0.90 -4.37
CA LEU A 98 -6.38 0.04 -3.32
C LEU A 98 -7.89 -0.15 -3.48
N HIS A 99 -8.62 0.92 -3.79
CA HIS A 99 -10.06 0.87 -4.04
C HIS A 99 -10.39 0.01 -5.27
N ARG A 100 -9.60 0.09 -6.34
CA ARG A 100 -9.75 -0.76 -7.53
C ARG A 100 -9.52 -2.24 -7.20
N LEU A 101 -8.47 -2.57 -6.45
CA LEU A 101 -8.17 -3.94 -6.03
C LEU A 101 -9.29 -4.52 -5.14
N SER A 102 -9.85 -3.69 -4.28
CA SER A 102 -10.98 -4.04 -3.41
C SER A 102 -12.23 -4.40 -4.21
N MET A 103 -12.58 -3.56 -5.19
CA MET A 103 -13.70 -3.83 -6.09
C MET A 103 -13.45 -5.07 -6.94
N ARG A 104 -12.21 -5.28 -7.41
CA ARG A 104 -11.85 -6.48 -8.16
C ARG A 104 -12.10 -7.74 -7.31
N PHE A 105 -11.58 -7.79 -6.09
CA PHE A 105 -11.78 -8.93 -5.19
C PHE A 105 -13.26 -9.20 -4.89
N TRP A 106 -14.04 -8.13 -4.68
CA TRP A 106 -15.48 -8.24 -4.44
C TRP A 106 -16.21 -8.94 -5.59
N TRP A 107 -15.88 -8.57 -6.84
CA TRP A 107 -16.55 -9.09 -8.04
C TRP A 107 -15.95 -10.38 -8.61
N GLU A 108 -14.72 -10.75 -8.27
CA GLU A 108 -14.02 -11.95 -8.79
C GLU A 108 -14.62 -13.27 -8.26
N SER A 109 -15.59 -13.22 -7.34
CA SER A 109 -16.24 -14.41 -6.77
C SER A 109 -17.63 -14.73 -7.35
N THR A 110 -18.17 -13.88 -8.21
CA THR A 110 -19.54 -13.97 -8.72
C THR A 110 -19.53 -14.50 -10.16
N GLU A 111 -19.04 -15.73 -10.37
CA GLU A 111 -19.02 -16.35 -11.71
C GLU A 111 -20.42 -16.74 -12.23
N GLU A 112 -21.46 -16.78 -11.39
CA GLU A 112 -22.79 -17.21 -11.84
C GLU A 112 -23.74 -16.09 -12.27
N TYR A 113 -23.55 -14.84 -11.84
CA TYR A 113 -24.51 -13.76 -12.16
C TYR A 113 -23.79 -12.49 -12.62
N LYS A 114 -23.82 -12.29 -13.93
CA LYS A 114 -23.28 -11.15 -14.70
C LYS A 114 -23.41 -9.79 -13.97
N LYS A 115 -22.25 -9.13 -13.85
CA LYS A 115 -22.04 -7.68 -14.08
C LYS A 115 -23.03 -6.71 -13.40
N ILE A 116 -22.84 -6.47 -12.10
CA ILE A 116 -23.33 -5.24 -11.44
C ILE A 116 -22.13 -4.28 -11.27
N HIS A 117 -21.51 -3.89 -12.38
CA HIS A 117 -20.21 -3.20 -12.36
C HIS A 117 -20.27 -1.70 -12.04
N LEU A 118 -21.44 -1.05 -12.10
CA LEU A 118 -21.54 0.43 -12.08
C LEU A 118 -22.34 1.04 -10.92
N CYS A 119 -23.29 0.34 -10.30
CA CYS A 119 -24.14 0.94 -9.25
C CYS A 119 -23.55 0.86 -7.83
N ALA A 120 -22.65 -0.09 -7.54
CA ALA A 120 -22.19 -0.35 -6.16
C ALA A 120 -20.99 0.49 -5.69
N ARG A 121 -20.35 1.24 -6.60
CA ARG A 121 -19.16 2.05 -6.25
C ARG A 121 -19.47 3.10 -5.18
N LYS A 122 -20.72 3.57 -5.13
CA LYS A 122 -21.21 4.47 -4.08
C LYS A 122 -21.68 3.70 -2.83
N SER A 123 -22.34 2.56 -2.98
CA SER A 123 -22.94 1.85 -1.83
C SER A 123 -21.92 1.19 -0.90
N LEU A 124 -20.78 0.69 -1.42
CA LEU A 124 -19.72 0.09 -0.58
C LEU A 124 -18.99 1.12 0.30
N CYS A 125 -18.96 2.38 -0.12
CA CYS A 125 -18.31 3.49 0.59
C CYS A 125 -19.30 4.38 1.35
N SER A 126 -20.59 4.04 1.35
CA SER A 126 -21.56 4.72 2.21
C SER A 126 -21.26 4.40 3.67
N ARG A 127 -21.42 5.39 4.56
CA ARG A 127 -21.46 5.13 6.00
C ARG A 127 -22.60 4.14 6.28
N LYS A 128 -22.35 3.16 7.15
CA LYS A 128 -23.46 2.46 7.79
C LYS A 128 -24.08 3.47 8.74
N ASP A 129 -25.23 4.00 8.37
CA ASP A 129 -26.04 4.81 9.29
C ASP A 129 -26.47 3.88 10.43
N LEU A 130 -26.24 4.36 11.66
CA LEU A 130 -26.48 3.67 12.92
C LEU A 130 -27.95 3.82 13.33
#